data_AF-A0A9X4P6V7-F1
#
_entry.id   AF-A0A9X4P6V7-F1
#
_cell.length_a   1.000
_cell.length_b   1.000
_cell.length_c   1.000
_cell.angle_alpha   90.00
_cell.angle_beta   90.00
_cell.angle_gamma   90.00
#
_symmetry.space_group_name_H-M   'P 1'
#
loop_
_entity.id
_entity.type
_entity.pdbx_description
1 polymer ?
#
loop_
_entity_poly.entity_id
_entity_poly.type
_entity_poly.pdbx_seq_one_letter_code
_entity_poly.pdbx_strand_id
1 'polypeptide(L)'
;MKRIEIDRFEKNLHKIYFAVAVVIGLVLSIGMPLFSEPDGQWHYSVSSNIAGLSNDLSAYGEPVGTGTGVQKSAYQRENWFEKYFENQIVRMPIENIPRTNSLPPVLNFNFLGHAIPAFGVWLGYHIYPSIGVMIVVGRLVSSLIASFVICMIIKYVKRAKLLFMALSLTPVITATTASLSYDTLSYIAALLIFMITINVYEAKFINWKYVVTMLATSVFVMIGTKTNIKILIGLFPLVVLALFLQHRKDLGKPSLINLSRKRLIIFSVTGIGLLILAFIVAVTLKPSLLFSVYRIVINFTVNLAPGLSTNNMFIGLLASLYPGYNYMPYWVAGAWYILILLAMLVEDKFVNSKLLSVGALGIFIANFIGVYHGFLTFLSGGYSPAPNTVVVGSIYGQQGRYFTPFIPLLALVLANTSIKLSVISKRSVLYLTVGLAFVSNFILIFATLFGIHFL
;
A
#
# COMPACT_ATOMS: atom_id res chain seq x y z
N MET A 1 -17.22 -35.12 0.41
CA MET A 1 -15.77 -34.89 0.65
C MET A 1 -15.26 -33.54 0.17
N LYS A 2 -15.43 -33.12 -1.11
CA LYS A 2 -14.85 -31.84 -1.62
C LYS A 2 -15.20 -30.56 -0.84
N ARG A 3 -16.45 -30.39 -0.36
CA ARG A 3 -16.89 -29.17 0.36
C ARG A 3 -16.27 -29.04 1.76
N ILE A 4 -16.15 -30.17 2.48
CA ILE A 4 -15.56 -30.23 3.84
C ILE A 4 -14.06 -29.92 3.81
N GLU A 5 -13.34 -30.37 2.78
CA GLU A 5 -11.92 -30.03 2.63
C GLU A 5 -11.70 -28.56 2.24
N ILE A 6 -12.59 -27.95 1.43
CA ILE A 6 -12.52 -26.53 1.09
C ILE A 6 -12.77 -25.65 2.33
N ASP A 7 -13.74 -26.02 3.18
CA ASP A 7 -14.00 -25.31 4.44
C ASP A 7 -12.82 -25.41 5.42
N ARG A 8 -12.21 -26.59 5.55
CA ARG A 8 -11.01 -26.76 6.40
C ARG A 8 -9.82 -25.95 5.87
N PHE A 9 -9.73 -25.78 4.55
CA PHE A 9 -8.68 -25.03 3.86
C PHE A 9 -8.81 -23.51 4.09
N GLU A 10 -10.00 -22.94 3.88
CA GLU A 10 -10.25 -21.52 4.17
C GLU A 10 -10.03 -21.16 5.65
N LYS A 11 -10.33 -22.11 6.54
CA LYS A 11 -10.15 -21.94 7.98
C LYS A 11 -8.68 -21.79 8.37
N ASN A 12 -7.73 -22.27 7.55
CA ASN A 12 -6.31 -22.25 7.85
C ASN A 12 -5.50 -21.21 7.05
N LEU A 13 -6.10 -20.47 6.10
CA LEU A 13 -5.39 -19.49 5.28
C LEU A 13 -4.60 -18.47 6.10
N HIS A 14 -5.14 -17.98 7.21
CA HIS A 14 -4.45 -17.05 8.11
C HIS A 14 -3.16 -17.65 8.71
N LYS A 15 -3.16 -18.95 9.04
CA LYS A 15 -1.98 -19.64 9.57
C LYS A 15 -0.91 -19.83 8.50
N ILE A 16 -1.33 -20.19 7.28
CA ILE A 16 -0.42 -20.33 6.13
C ILE A 16 0.21 -18.97 5.83
N TYR A 17 -0.62 -17.92 5.75
CA TYR A 17 -0.14 -16.55 5.60
C TYR A 17 0.90 -16.21 6.65
N PHE A 18 0.59 -16.42 7.94
CA PHE A 18 1.51 -16.06 9.02
C PHE A 18 2.85 -16.78 8.91
N ALA A 19 2.84 -18.08 8.65
CA ALA A 19 4.07 -18.85 8.48
C ALA A 19 4.92 -18.32 7.30
N VAL A 20 4.29 -18.11 6.13
CA VAL A 20 4.99 -17.62 4.93
C VAL A 20 5.50 -16.19 5.15
N ALA A 21 4.69 -15.31 5.72
CA ALA A 21 5.03 -13.90 5.98
C ALA A 21 6.16 -13.76 6.98
N VAL A 22 6.18 -14.56 8.06
CA VAL A 22 7.28 -14.55 9.04
C VAL A 22 8.59 -15.03 8.41
N VAL A 23 8.57 -16.09 7.62
CA VAL A 23 9.78 -16.57 6.93
C VAL A 23 10.29 -15.51 5.96
N ILE A 24 9.45 -15.00 5.06
CA ILE A 24 9.84 -13.96 4.10
C ILE A 24 10.31 -12.69 4.84
N GLY A 25 9.60 -12.29 5.88
CA GLY A 25 9.91 -11.13 6.69
C GLY A 25 11.26 -11.24 7.40
N LEU A 26 11.60 -12.41 7.93
CA LEU A 26 12.91 -12.71 8.50
C LEU A 26 14.02 -12.54 7.46
N VAL A 27 13.87 -13.18 6.28
CA VAL A 27 14.87 -13.11 5.21
C VAL A 27 15.05 -11.68 4.71
N LEU A 28 13.96 -10.93 4.49
CA LEU A 28 14.03 -9.53 4.04
C LEU A 28 14.63 -8.60 5.09
N SER A 29 14.26 -8.77 6.36
CA SER A 29 14.75 -7.88 7.45
C SER A 29 16.26 -7.96 7.61
N ILE A 30 16.83 -9.15 7.39
CA ILE A 30 18.28 -9.40 7.50
C ILE A 30 19.00 -9.15 6.16
N GLY A 31 18.44 -9.63 5.05
CA GLY A 31 19.14 -9.70 3.77
C GLY A 31 19.04 -8.45 2.89
N MET A 32 18.06 -7.58 3.11
CA MET A 32 17.96 -6.34 2.35
C MET A 32 18.96 -5.30 2.85
N PRO A 33 19.60 -4.51 1.97
CA PRO A 33 20.44 -3.40 2.38
C PRO A 33 19.71 -2.43 3.33
N LEU A 34 20.48 -1.69 4.11
CA LEU A 34 19.91 -0.66 4.98
C LEU A 34 19.23 0.38 4.08
N PHE A 35 18.13 0.98 4.54
CA PHE A 35 17.41 2.03 3.79
C PHE A 35 16.96 1.65 2.37
N SER A 36 16.75 0.35 2.11
CA SER A 36 16.22 -0.16 0.83
C SER A 36 14.81 0.31 0.49
N GLU A 37 14.07 0.72 1.50
CA GLU A 37 12.77 1.35 1.38
C GLU A 37 12.90 2.84 1.04
N PRO A 38 11.92 3.43 0.34
CA PRO A 38 11.89 4.86 0.10
C PRO A 38 11.88 5.65 1.41
N ASP A 39 12.70 6.69 1.47
CA ASP A 39 12.90 7.48 2.69
C ASP A 39 13.40 6.66 3.89
N GLY A 40 14.11 5.54 3.67
CA GLY A 40 14.58 4.67 4.76
C GLY A 40 15.43 5.38 5.83
N GLN A 41 16.35 6.26 5.43
CA GLN A 41 17.13 7.08 6.37
C GLN A 41 16.22 7.95 7.26
N TRP A 42 15.20 8.57 6.66
CA TRP A 42 14.20 9.35 7.38
C TRP A 42 13.41 8.48 8.37
N HIS A 43 12.94 7.31 7.94
CA HIS A 43 12.21 6.37 8.79
C HIS A 43 13.03 5.91 9.99
N TYR A 44 14.32 5.62 9.77
CA TYR A 44 15.24 5.30 10.85
C TYR A 44 15.43 6.47 11.81
N SER A 45 15.75 7.68 11.32
CA SER A 45 15.96 8.86 12.16
C SER A 45 14.73 9.21 13.00
N VAL A 46 13.52 9.13 12.45
CA VAL A 46 12.30 9.35 13.25
C VAL A 46 12.14 8.26 14.32
N SER A 47 12.38 7.00 13.97
CA SER A 47 12.25 5.87 14.90
C SER A 47 13.28 5.94 16.03
N SER A 48 14.53 6.28 15.73
CA SER A 48 15.59 6.44 16.73
C SER A 48 15.33 7.64 17.63
N ASN A 49 14.82 8.76 17.09
CA ASN A 49 14.42 9.91 17.90
C ASN A 49 13.30 9.57 18.87
N ILE A 50 12.25 8.88 18.42
CA ILE A 50 11.15 8.42 19.30
C ILE A 50 11.69 7.49 20.40
N ALA A 51 12.69 6.66 20.10
CA ALA A 51 13.36 5.80 21.06
C ALA A 51 14.33 6.53 22.02
N GLY A 52 14.58 7.83 21.85
CA GLY A 52 15.57 8.59 22.63
C GLY A 52 17.02 8.26 22.25
N LEU A 53 17.25 7.75 21.03
CA LEU A 53 18.53 7.22 20.51
C LEU A 53 19.01 7.99 19.27
N SER A 54 18.75 9.29 19.27
CA SER A 54 19.18 10.26 18.26
C SER A 54 20.66 10.15 17.91
N ASN A 55 20.96 10.05 16.61
CA ASN A 55 22.31 9.79 16.11
C ASN A 55 22.56 10.44 14.75
N ASP A 56 23.85 10.63 14.46
CA ASP A 56 24.35 11.24 13.24
C ASP A 56 24.65 10.19 12.18
N LEU A 57 23.81 10.15 11.14
CA LEU A 57 24.03 9.29 9.97
C LEU A 57 25.22 9.76 9.11
N SER A 58 25.58 11.04 9.14
CA SER A 58 26.70 11.57 8.35
C SER A 58 28.06 11.04 8.82
N ALA A 59 28.18 10.64 10.08
CA ALA A 59 29.33 9.91 10.62
C ALA A 59 29.60 8.58 9.89
N TYR A 60 28.56 8.02 9.25
CA TYR A 60 28.63 6.82 8.41
C TYR A 60 28.64 7.16 6.92
N GLY A 61 28.89 8.41 6.56
CA GLY A 61 28.82 8.86 5.17
C GLY A 61 27.42 8.72 4.55
N GLU A 62 26.36 8.72 5.37
CA GLU A 62 24.96 8.68 4.95
C GLU A 62 24.37 10.11 5.03
N PRO A 63 24.48 10.93 3.97
CA PRO A 63 23.88 12.26 3.94
C PRO A 63 22.36 12.14 3.85
N VAL A 64 21.67 13.28 4.04
CA VAL A 64 20.21 13.36 3.85
C VAL A 64 19.85 12.95 2.42
N GLY A 65 19.17 11.81 2.29
CA GLY A 65 18.79 11.27 1.00
C GLY A 65 17.71 10.20 1.10
N THR A 66 17.76 9.24 0.17
CA THR A 66 16.85 8.09 0.08
C THR A 66 17.50 7.00 -0.76
N GLY A 67 17.13 5.75 -0.50
CA GLY A 67 17.60 4.58 -1.23
C GLY A 67 19.00 4.14 -0.81
N THR A 68 19.58 3.24 -1.62
CA THR A 68 20.79 2.49 -1.28
C THR A 68 22.05 2.97 -2.01
N GLY A 69 21.93 4.02 -2.84
CA GLY A 69 23.04 4.47 -3.70
C GLY A 69 24.30 4.85 -2.92
N VAL A 70 24.14 5.43 -1.73
CA VAL A 70 25.26 5.83 -0.85
C VAL A 70 26.04 4.60 -0.34
N GLN A 71 25.33 3.50 -0.09
CA GLN A 71 25.91 2.24 0.40
C GLN A 71 26.69 1.48 -0.67
N LYS A 72 26.52 1.81 -1.96
CA LYS A 72 27.17 1.13 -3.09
C LYS A 72 28.68 0.98 -2.89
N SER A 73 29.36 2.06 -2.52
CA SER A 73 30.81 2.03 -2.31
C SER A 73 31.23 1.07 -1.19
N ALA A 74 30.45 0.97 -0.11
CA ALA A 74 30.75 0.08 1.01
C ALA A 74 30.46 -1.39 0.68
N TYR A 75 29.42 -1.65 -0.10
CA TYR A 75 29.10 -2.99 -0.59
C TYR A 75 30.16 -3.48 -1.59
N GLN A 76 30.59 -2.63 -2.53
CA GLN A 76 31.60 -2.96 -3.54
C GLN A 76 33.02 -3.16 -2.98
N ARG A 77 33.33 -2.51 -1.86
CA ARG A 77 34.61 -2.67 -1.14
C ARG A 77 34.55 -3.72 -0.03
N GLU A 78 33.42 -4.40 0.12
CA GLU A 78 33.18 -5.44 1.13
C GLU A 78 33.35 -4.99 2.60
N ASN A 79 33.35 -3.69 2.88
CA ASN A 79 33.52 -3.14 4.23
C ASN A 79 32.20 -2.63 4.86
N TRP A 80 31.05 -2.94 4.26
CA TRP A 80 29.74 -2.53 4.76
C TRP A 80 29.42 -3.08 6.16
N PHE A 81 29.89 -4.28 6.49
CA PHE A 81 29.63 -4.90 7.79
C PHE A 81 30.36 -4.15 8.91
N GLU A 82 31.68 -3.94 8.76
CA GLU A 82 32.48 -3.10 9.66
C GLU A 82 31.84 -1.71 9.82
N LYS A 83 31.51 -1.07 8.68
CA LYS A 83 30.96 0.28 8.65
C LYS A 83 29.64 0.41 9.43
N TYR A 84 28.71 -0.51 9.26
CA TYR A 84 27.33 -0.34 9.77
C TYR A 84 26.98 -1.22 10.97
N PHE A 85 27.66 -2.35 11.17
CA PHE A 85 27.35 -3.33 12.21
C PHE A 85 28.35 -3.32 13.36
N GLU A 86 29.63 -3.03 13.11
CA GLU A 86 30.66 -3.00 14.15
C GLU A 86 30.84 -1.61 14.77
N ASN A 87 30.62 -0.53 14.01
CA ASN A 87 30.77 0.83 14.55
C ASN A 87 29.55 1.28 15.37
N GLN A 88 29.78 1.66 16.61
CA GLN A 88 28.73 2.18 17.50
C GLN A 88 28.22 3.55 17.08
N ILE A 89 26.95 3.83 17.39
CA ILE A 89 26.28 5.09 17.04
C ILE A 89 27.01 6.32 17.58
N VAL A 90 27.17 7.31 16.71
CA VAL A 90 27.57 8.66 17.10
C VAL A 90 26.30 9.41 17.51
N ARG A 91 26.13 9.62 18.81
CA ARG A 91 24.96 10.34 19.34
C ARG A 91 25.02 11.81 18.94
N MET A 92 23.86 12.37 18.62
CA MET A 92 23.70 13.78 18.28
C MET A 92 22.38 14.29 18.88
N PRO A 93 22.37 15.48 19.51
CA PRO A 93 21.13 16.11 19.96
C PRO A 93 20.13 16.25 18.81
N ILE A 94 18.84 16.04 19.09
CA ILE A 94 17.78 16.03 18.06
C ILE A 94 17.81 17.31 17.23
N GLU A 95 18.03 18.46 17.88
CA GLU A 95 18.00 19.79 17.29
C GLU A 95 19.03 19.96 16.16
N ASN A 96 20.11 19.18 16.21
CA ASN A 96 21.21 19.20 15.26
C ASN A 96 21.04 18.19 14.12
N ILE A 97 20.06 17.27 14.21
CA ILE A 97 19.87 16.25 13.19
C ILE A 97 19.23 16.88 11.94
N PRO A 98 19.85 16.72 10.77
CA PRO A 98 19.27 17.18 9.52
C PRO A 98 17.90 16.51 9.25
N ARG A 99 16.94 17.28 8.72
CA ARG A 99 15.57 16.84 8.35
C ARG A 99 14.68 16.46 9.54
N THR A 100 15.17 15.80 10.59
CA THR A 100 14.40 15.27 11.77
C THR A 100 14.68 16.03 13.07
N ASN A 101 14.72 17.35 13.05
CA ASN A 101 15.15 18.15 14.20
C ASN A 101 14.12 18.30 15.35
N SER A 102 13.05 17.51 15.34
CA SER A 102 12.02 17.51 16.38
C SER A 102 11.26 16.19 16.39
N LEU A 103 10.64 15.88 17.54
CA LEU A 103 9.74 14.73 17.66
C LEU A 103 8.40 15.04 16.99
N PRO A 104 7.86 14.13 16.17
CA PRO A 104 6.51 14.28 15.65
C PRO A 104 5.49 14.24 16.81
N PRO A 105 4.39 15.00 16.73
CA PRO A 105 3.34 14.94 17.74
C PRO A 105 2.79 13.51 17.91
N VAL A 106 2.48 13.12 19.15
CA VAL A 106 2.02 11.75 19.48
C VAL A 106 0.79 11.34 18.66
N LEU A 107 -0.16 12.27 18.48
CA LEU A 107 -1.37 12.07 17.67
C LEU A 107 -1.13 12.47 16.20
N ASN A 108 -0.07 11.93 15.60
CA ASN A 108 0.25 12.12 14.19
C ASN A 108 0.65 10.79 13.55
N PHE A 109 0.32 10.59 12.28
CA PHE A 109 0.65 9.38 11.55
C PHE A 109 2.16 9.08 11.53
N ASN A 110 3.03 10.10 11.57
CA ASN A 110 4.47 9.90 11.68
C ASN A 110 4.84 9.29 13.04
N PHE A 111 4.28 9.75 14.16
CA PHE A 111 4.60 9.15 15.45
C PHE A 111 4.01 7.74 15.54
N LEU A 112 2.71 7.59 15.27
CA LEU A 112 2.00 6.32 15.39
C LEU A 112 2.56 5.25 14.45
N GLY A 113 2.92 5.63 13.22
CA GLY A 113 3.48 4.72 12.23
C GLY A 113 4.90 4.26 12.53
N HIS A 114 5.68 5.01 13.32
CA HIS A 114 7.03 4.63 13.73
C HIS A 114 7.10 4.10 15.17
N ALA A 115 6.00 4.02 15.91
CA ALA A 115 6.02 3.53 17.29
C ALA A 115 6.55 2.10 17.41
N ILE A 116 6.12 1.19 16.53
CA ILE A 116 6.60 -0.20 16.47
C ILE A 116 8.08 -0.26 16.01
N PRO A 117 8.45 0.39 14.89
CA PRO A 117 9.86 0.54 14.50
C PRO A 117 10.76 1.08 15.62
N ALA A 118 10.34 2.13 16.33
CA ALA A 118 11.09 2.75 17.42
C ALA A 118 11.33 1.77 18.58
N PHE A 119 10.32 0.99 18.96
CA PHE A 119 10.49 -0.07 19.95
C PHE A 119 11.52 -1.13 19.51
N GLY A 120 11.49 -1.55 18.24
CA GLY A 120 12.47 -2.49 17.71
C GLY A 120 13.89 -1.89 17.61
N VAL A 121 14.02 -0.61 17.24
CA VAL A 121 15.30 0.12 17.24
C VAL A 121 15.86 0.22 18.66
N TRP A 122 15.02 0.53 19.65
CA TRP A 122 15.38 0.53 21.07
C TRP A 122 15.90 -0.84 21.51
N LEU A 123 15.22 -1.93 21.14
CA LEU A 123 15.66 -3.29 21.46
C LEU A 123 17.01 -3.60 20.79
N GLY A 124 17.19 -3.23 19.52
CA GLY A 124 18.43 -3.44 18.79
C GLY A 124 19.62 -2.73 19.43
N TYR A 125 19.43 -1.50 19.92
CA TYR A 125 20.45 -0.75 20.64
C TYR A 125 20.96 -1.48 21.90
N HIS A 126 20.06 -2.17 22.61
CA HIS A 126 20.42 -2.94 23.81
C HIS A 126 21.09 -4.29 23.50
N ILE A 127 20.99 -4.77 22.26
CA ILE A 127 21.76 -5.93 21.77
C ILE A 127 23.17 -5.46 21.39
N TYR A 128 23.24 -4.49 20.48
CA TYR A 128 24.49 -3.82 20.14
C TYR A 128 24.18 -2.43 19.53
N PRO A 129 24.82 -1.35 20.00
CA PRO A 129 24.45 0.01 19.64
C PRO A 129 25.04 0.45 18.29
N SER A 130 24.87 -0.34 17.22
CA SER A 130 25.22 0.03 15.84
C SER A 130 23.97 0.24 14.99
N ILE A 131 24.08 1.05 13.93
CA ILE A 131 22.93 1.36 13.08
C ILE A 131 22.40 0.10 12.39
N GLY A 132 23.28 -0.82 11.99
CA GLY A 132 22.92 -2.07 11.33
C GLY A 132 22.10 -2.97 12.23
N VAL A 133 22.54 -3.20 13.47
CA VAL A 133 21.80 -4.03 14.44
C VAL A 133 20.47 -3.37 14.80
N MET A 134 20.48 -2.06 15.07
CA MET A 134 19.27 -1.29 15.37
C MET A 134 18.21 -1.39 14.25
N ILE A 135 18.62 -1.24 12.99
CA ILE A 135 17.71 -1.33 11.84
C ILE A 135 17.21 -2.76 11.65
N VAL A 136 18.09 -3.78 11.66
CA VAL A 136 17.69 -5.18 11.45
C VAL A 136 16.71 -5.64 12.52
N VAL A 137 16.97 -5.34 13.80
CA VAL A 137 16.05 -5.69 14.90
C VAL A 137 14.75 -4.89 14.79
N GLY A 138 14.82 -3.61 14.43
CA GLY A 138 13.66 -2.77 14.09
C GLY A 138 12.75 -3.38 13.02
N ARG A 139 13.35 -3.87 11.92
CA ARG A 139 12.66 -4.53 10.82
C ARG A 139 12.05 -5.87 11.24
N LEU A 140 12.77 -6.68 12.02
CA LEU A 140 12.29 -7.98 12.52
C LEU A 140 11.05 -7.82 13.41
N VAL A 141 11.10 -6.90 14.37
CA VAL A 141 9.96 -6.59 15.25
C VAL A 141 8.78 -6.06 14.45
N SER A 142 9.02 -5.11 13.53
CA SER A 142 7.97 -4.54 12.68
C SER A 142 7.30 -5.60 11.81
N SER A 143 8.09 -6.47 11.17
CA SER A 143 7.62 -7.53 10.31
C SER A 143 6.79 -8.58 11.07
N LEU A 144 7.25 -8.98 12.26
CA LEU A 144 6.56 -9.96 13.09
C LEU A 144 5.20 -9.43 13.57
N ILE A 145 5.16 -8.20 14.10
CA ILE A 145 3.93 -7.59 14.58
C ILE A 145 2.96 -7.36 13.41
N ALA A 146 3.44 -6.81 12.29
CA ALA A 146 2.61 -6.60 11.11
C ALA A 146 2.02 -7.93 10.58
N SER A 147 2.86 -8.98 10.48
CA SER A 147 2.42 -10.31 10.06
C SER A 147 1.37 -10.90 11.00
N PHE A 148 1.51 -10.69 12.31
CA PHE A 148 0.52 -11.14 13.29
C PHE A 148 -0.81 -10.39 13.13
N VAL A 149 -0.77 -9.06 13.00
CA VAL A 149 -1.98 -8.24 12.84
C VAL A 149 -2.71 -8.59 11.55
N ILE A 150 -1.99 -8.69 10.42
CA ILE A 150 -2.58 -9.08 9.14
C ILE A 150 -3.14 -10.51 9.20
N CYS A 151 -2.45 -11.44 9.89
CA CYS A 151 -2.97 -12.78 10.16
C CYS A 151 -4.32 -12.73 10.88
N MET A 152 -4.46 -11.87 11.91
CA MET A 152 -5.75 -11.67 12.58
C MET A 152 -6.80 -11.08 11.64
N ILE A 153 -6.44 -10.12 10.80
CA ILE A 153 -7.38 -9.56 9.80
C ILE A 153 -7.87 -10.66 8.85
N ILE A 154 -6.98 -11.49 8.30
CA ILE A 154 -7.33 -12.62 7.42
C ILE A 154 -8.18 -13.66 8.16
N LYS A 155 -7.91 -13.89 9.45
CA LYS A 155 -8.70 -14.80 10.29
C LYS A 155 -10.15 -14.32 10.43
N TYR A 156 -10.35 -13.01 10.64
CA TYR A 156 -11.65 -12.43 10.96
C TYR A 156 -12.45 -11.92 9.76
N VAL A 157 -11.82 -11.70 8.59
CA VAL A 157 -12.57 -11.34 7.37
C VAL A 157 -13.44 -12.51 6.92
N LYS A 158 -14.72 -12.27 6.67
CA LYS A 158 -15.69 -13.32 6.30
C LYS A 158 -15.53 -13.82 4.87
N ARG A 159 -15.09 -12.95 3.95
CA ARG A 159 -14.93 -13.23 2.51
C ARG A 159 -13.59 -12.69 2.01
N ALA A 160 -13.15 -13.11 0.82
CA ALA A 160 -11.92 -12.61 0.18
C ALA A 160 -10.61 -12.94 0.92
N LYS A 161 -10.57 -13.99 1.76
CA LYS A 161 -9.39 -14.33 2.58
C LYS A 161 -8.13 -14.60 1.75
N LEU A 162 -8.28 -15.30 0.61
CA LEU A 162 -7.16 -15.62 -0.27
C LEU A 162 -6.62 -14.37 -0.96
N LEU A 163 -7.48 -13.42 -1.33
CA LEU A 163 -7.04 -12.13 -1.84
C LEU A 163 -6.21 -11.36 -0.79
N PHE A 164 -6.70 -11.26 0.44
CA PHE A 164 -5.97 -10.56 1.50
C PHE A 164 -4.61 -11.21 1.75
N MET A 165 -4.56 -12.55 1.79
CA MET A 165 -3.31 -13.30 1.87
C MET A 165 -2.39 -13.00 0.68
N ALA A 166 -2.88 -13.13 -0.55
CA ALA A 166 -2.07 -12.96 -1.75
C ALA A 166 -1.51 -11.54 -1.86
N LEU A 167 -2.35 -10.52 -1.65
CA LEU A 167 -1.94 -9.13 -1.67
C LEU A 167 -0.88 -8.84 -0.60
N SER A 168 -1.05 -9.39 0.61
CA SER A 168 -0.14 -9.18 1.73
C SER A 168 1.20 -9.91 1.58
N LEU A 169 1.32 -10.84 0.63
CA LEU A 169 2.55 -11.57 0.32
C LEU A 169 3.28 -11.04 -0.93
N THR A 170 2.75 -9.98 -1.54
CA THR A 170 3.42 -9.30 -2.65
C THR A 170 4.73 -8.68 -2.18
N PRO A 171 5.80 -8.69 -3.00
CA PRO A 171 7.09 -8.09 -2.66
C PRO A 171 7.01 -6.65 -2.12
N VAL A 172 6.10 -5.83 -2.66
CA VAL A 172 5.90 -4.46 -2.17
C VAL A 172 5.46 -4.47 -0.70
N ILE A 173 4.48 -5.31 -0.34
CA ILE A 173 3.95 -5.33 1.02
C ILE A 173 4.92 -6.00 1.98
N THR A 174 5.50 -7.14 1.64
CA THR A 174 6.45 -7.85 2.49
C THR A 174 7.73 -7.03 2.74
N ALA A 175 8.23 -6.30 1.74
CA ALA A 175 9.34 -5.37 1.93
C ALA A 175 8.92 -4.16 2.78
N THR A 176 7.70 -3.66 2.62
CA THR A 176 7.19 -2.55 3.46
C THR A 176 7.08 -2.99 4.92
N THR A 177 6.52 -4.16 5.19
CA THR A 177 6.39 -4.69 6.57
C THR A 177 7.74 -5.07 7.18
N ALA A 178 8.72 -5.47 6.37
CA ALA A 178 10.11 -5.69 6.75
C ALA A 178 10.97 -4.41 6.66
N SER A 179 10.36 -3.23 6.74
CA SER A 179 11.04 -1.93 6.79
C SER A 179 10.64 -1.15 8.05
N LEU A 180 11.27 0.00 8.28
CA LEU A 180 10.88 0.92 9.36
C LEU A 180 9.77 1.89 8.94
N SER A 181 9.17 1.69 7.76
CA SER A 181 8.23 2.65 7.18
C SER A 181 6.87 2.66 7.87
N TYR A 182 6.35 3.88 8.10
CA TYR A 182 4.97 4.10 8.53
C TYR A 182 3.92 3.65 7.49
N ASP A 183 4.32 3.34 6.25
CA ASP A 183 3.42 2.82 5.21
C ASP A 183 2.81 1.47 5.61
N THR A 184 3.48 0.71 6.49
CA THR A 184 2.95 -0.52 7.10
C THR A 184 1.64 -0.28 7.85
N LEU A 185 1.59 0.76 8.70
CA LEU A 185 0.39 1.10 9.48
C LEU A 185 -0.76 1.50 8.56
N SER A 186 -0.44 2.28 7.52
CA SER A 186 -1.40 2.73 6.49
C SER A 186 -2.02 1.54 5.73
N TYR A 187 -1.21 0.53 5.38
CA TYR A 187 -1.71 -0.69 4.74
C TYR A 187 -2.58 -1.54 5.66
N ILE A 188 -2.16 -1.77 6.91
CA ILE A 188 -2.94 -2.50 7.92
C ILE A 188 -4.29 -1.83 8.16
N ALA A 189 -4.30 -0.50 8.27
CA ALA A 189 -5.52 0.28 8.44
C ALA A 189 -6.48 0.13 7.24
N ALA A 190 -5.94 0.12 6.01
CA ALA A 190 -6.75 -0.14 4.82
C ALA A 190 -7.38 -1.54 4.87
N LEU A 191 -6.61 -2.58 5.16
CA LEU A 191 -7.13 -3.95 5.31
C LEU A 191 -8.20 -4.04 6.42
N LEU A 192 -8.02 -3.32 7.52
CA LEU A 192 -9.01 -3.24 8.61
C LEU A 192 -10.34 -2.64 8.13
N ILE A 193 -10.30 -1.55 7.36
CA ILE A 193 -11.51 -0.95 6.76
C ILE A 193 -12.21 -1.97 5.87
N PHE A 194 -11.50 -2.66 4.98
CA PHE A 194 -12.12 -3.68 4.12
C PHE A 194 -12.69 -4.83 4.92
N MET A 195 -11.98 -5.31 5.94
CA MET A 195 -12.48 -6.38 6.81
C MET A 195 -13.81 -5.99 7.45
N ILE A 196 -13.91 -4.79 8.02
CA ILE A 196 -15.14 -4.29 8.64
C ILE A 196 -16.25 -4.13 7.60
N THR A 197 -15.97 -3.49 6.46
CA THR A 197 -16.94 -3.29 5.38
C THR A 197 -17.50 -4.62 4.87
N ILE A 198 -16.64 -5.60 4.58
CA ILE A 198 -17.04 -6.95 4.15
C ILE A 198 -17.86 -7.63 5.23
N ASN A 199 -17.42 -7.58 6.49
CA ASN A 199 -18.09 -8.29 7.58
C ASN A 199 -19.49 -7.74 7.88
N VAL A 200 -19.66 -6.42 7.78
CA VAL A 200 -20.93 -5.71 7.94
C VAL A 200 -21.86 -6.01 6.77
N TYR A 201 -21.34 -5.93 5.54
CA TYR A 201 -22.12 -6.23 4.35
C TYR A 201 -22.63 -7.68 4.37
N GLU A 202 -21.77 -8.63 4.72
CA GLU A 202 -22.13 -10.05 4.83
C GLU A 202 -23.08 -10.33 6.00
N ALA A 203 -23.02 -9.55 7.08
CA ALA A 203 -23.99 -9.66 8.17
C ALA A 203 -25.40 -9.25 7.72
N LYS A 204 -25.55 -8.41 6.69
CA LYS A 204 -26.81 -7.82 6.19
C LYS A 204 -27.57 -6.93 7.18
N PHE A 205 -27.05 -6.74 8.39
CA PHE A 205 -27.60 -5.82 9.39
C PHE A 205 -26.48 -5.08 10.10
N ILE A 206 -26.81 -3.89 10.63
CA ILE A 206 -25.89 -3.05 11.38
C ILE A 206 -26.34 -3.05 12.83
N ASN A 207 -25.49 -3.57 13.72
CA ASN A 207 -25.68 -3.49 15.16
C ASN A 207 -24.76 -2.40 15.75
N TRP A 208 -24.97 -2.07 17.02
CA TRP A 208 -24.18 -1.06 17.72
C TRP A 208 -22.67 -1.37 17.73
N LYS A 209 -22.29 -2.65 17.84
CA LYS A 209 -20.88 -3.06 17.80
C LYS A 209 -20.21 -2.68 16.48
N TYR A 210 -20.90 -2.85 15.36
CA TYR A 210 -20.39 -2.43 14.05
C TYR A 210 -20.27 -0.91 13.94
N VAL A 211 -21.25 -0.16 14.45
CA VAL A 211 -21.20 1.32 14.47
C VAL A 211 -19.99 1.80 15.27
N VAL A 212 -19.83 1.32 16.50
CA VAL A 212 -18.68 1.69 17.35
C VAL A 212 -17.36 1.31 16.69
N THR A 213 -17.27 0.12 16.08
CA THR A 213 -16.05 -0.34 15.39
C THR A 213 -15.72 0.54 14.18
N MET A 214 -16.71 0.92 13.37
CA MET A 214 -16.53 1.84 12.24
C MET A 214 -16.08 3.23 12.71
N LEU A 215 -16.69 3.77 13.78
CA LEU A 215 -16.33 5.08 14.32
C LEU A 215 -14.90 5.07 14.88
N ALA A 216 -14.57 4.09 15.72
CA ALA A 216 -13.23 3.93 16.27
C ALA A 216 -12.17 3.77 15.17
N THR A 217 -12.47 2.96 14.14
CA THR A 217 -11.57 2.78 12.99
C THR A 217 -11.43 4.07 12.20
N SER A 218 -12.50 4.85 12.03
CA SER A 218 -12.45 6.13 11.33
C SER A 218 -11.56 7.13 12.06
N VAL A 219 -11.71 7.26 13.39
CA VAL A 219 -10.84 8.11 14.22
C VAL A 219 -9.38 7.67 14.10
N PHE A 220 -9.12 6.37 14.25
CA PHE A 220 -7.78 5.81 14.09
C PHE A 220 -7.18 6.11 12.71
N VAL A 221 -7.93 5.92 11.62
CA VAL A 221 -7.45 6.19 10.25
C VAL A 221 -7.19 7.68 10.03
N MET A 222 -8.05 8.55 10.55
CA MET A 222 -7.89 10.01 10.40
C MET A 222 -6.61 10.55 11.05
N ILE A 223 -6.18 9.94 12.16
CA ILE A 223 -5.00 10.35 12.93
C ILE A 223 -3.74 9.58 12.51
N GLY A 224 -3.87 8.26 12.30
CA GLY A 224 -2.74 7.33 12.19
C GLY A 224 -2.31 6.97 10.78
N THR A 225 -2.93 7.49 9.73
CA THR A 225 -2.61 7.09 8.34
C THR A 225 -2.37 8.26 7.41
N LYS A 226 -1.71 7.98 6.27
CA LYS A 226 -1.52 8.95 5.18
C LYS A 226 -2.87 9.43 4.62
N THR A 227 -2.85 10.66 4.09
CA THR A 227 -4.03 11.34 3.54
C THR A 227 -4.79 10.51 2.49
N ASN A 228 -4.08 9.78 1.62
CA ASN A 228 -4.73 8.95 0.61
C ASN A 228 -5.60 7.87 1.25
N ILE A 229 -5.15 7.19 2.31
CA ILE A 229 -5.90 6.12 2.99
C ILE A 229 -7.23 6.61 3.58
N LYS A 230 -7.30 7.88 4.00
CA LYS A 230 -8.50 8.48 4.61
C LYS A 230 -9.73 8.40 3.69
N ILE A 231 -9.55 8.38 2.37
CA ILE A 231 -10.66 8.25 1.42
C ILE A 231 -11.40 6.91 1.56
N LEU A 232 -10.73 5.86 2.07
CA LEU A 232 -11.34 4.55 2.29
C LEU A 232 -12.41 4.57 3.39
N ILE A 233 -12.39 5.56 4.29
CA ILE A 233 -13.47 5.75 5.28
C ILE A 233 -14.83 5.92 4.59
N GLY A 234 -14.84 6.45 3.36
CA GLY A 234 -16.04 6.55 2.52
C GLY A 234 -16.76 5.20 2.26
N LEU A 235 -16.09 4.06 2.45
CA LEU A 235 -16.73 2.74 2.39
C LEU A 235 -17.77 2.51 3.49
N PHE A 236 -17.60 3.11 4.68
CA PHE A 236 -18.54 2.94 5.78
C PHE A 236 -19.92 3.55 5.51
N PRO A 237 -20.07 4.84 5.15
CA PRO A 237 -21.37 5.37 4.76
C PRO A 237 -21.91 4.69 3.50
N LEU A 238 -21.04 4.29 2.55
CA LEU A 238 -21.45 3.56 1.35
C LEU A 238 -22.09 2.21 1.65
N VAL A 239 -21.49 1.40 2.54
CA VAL A 239 -22.02 0.08 2.91
C VAL A 239 -23.32 0.22 3.73
N VAL A 240 -23.39 1.22 4.61
CA VAL A 240 -24.62 1.54 5.36
C VAL A 240 -25.76 1.88 4.41
N LEU A 241 -25.50 2.77 3.45
CA LEU A 241 -26.49 3.15 2.44
C LEU A 241 -26.90 1.96 1.57
N ALA A 242 -25.95 1.14 1.14
CA ALA A 242 -26.23 -0.06 0.36
C ALA A 242 -27.16 -1.04 1.11
N LEU A 243 -26.90 -1.30 2.39
CA LEU A 243 -27.74 -2.16 3.22
C LEU A 243 -29.12 -1.55 3.48
N PHE A 244 -29.20 -0.24 3.74
CA PHE A 244 -30.46 0.47 3.91
C PHE A 244 -31.37 0.35 2.67
N LEU A 245 -30.81 0.59 1.49
CA LEU A 245 -31.55 0.46 0.22
C LEU A 245 -31.99 -0.97 -0.05
N GLN A 246 -31.14 -1.96 0.28
CA GLN A 246 -31.48 -3.37 0.15
C GLN A 246 -32.64 -3.75 1.09
N HIS A 247 -32.56 -3.37 2.37
CA HIS A 247 -33.62 -3.64 3.34
C HIS A 247 -34.96 -3.00 2.93
N ARG A 248 -34.94 -1.77 2.39
CA ARG A 248 -36.16 -1.15 1.85
C ARG A 248 -36.77 -1.96 0.70
N LYS A 249 -35.94 -2.46 -0.21
CA LYS A 249 -36.38 -3.29 -1.33
C LYS A 249 -36.98 -4.62 -0.84
N ASP A 250 -36.36 -5.23 0.17
CA ASP A 250 -36.86 -6.48 0.77
C ASP A 250 -38.21 -6.28 1.48
N LEU A 251 -38.47 -5.08 2.02
CA LEU A 251 -39.78 -4.68 2.56
C LEU A 251 -40.82 -4.30 1.48
N GLY A 252 -40.52 -4.47 0.19
CA GLY A 252 -41.41 -4.10 -0.91
C GLY A 252 -41.65 -2.60 -1.05
N LYS A 253 -40.87 -1.74 -0.37
CA LYS A 253 -41.03 -0.29 -0.46
C LYS A 253 -40.57 0.18 -1.86
N PRO A 254 -41.25 1.17 -2.46
CA PRO A 254 -40.85 1.70 -3.76
C PRO A 254 -39.43 2.24 -3.69
N SER A 255 -38.71 2.16 -4.82
CA SER A 255 -37.39 2.75 -4.93
C SER A 255 -37.48 4.25 -4.61
N LEU A 256 -36.52 4.76 -3.83
CA LEU A 256 -36.41 6.20 -3.55
C LEU A 256 -36.28 7.03 -4.83
N ILE A 257 -35.79 6.39 -5.89
CA ILE A 257 -35.65 6.94 -7.24
C ILE A 257 -36.65 6.18 -8.10
N ASN A 258 -37.91 6.60 -8.13
CA ASN A 258 -38.94 6.05 -9.02
C ASN A 258 -39.01 6.90 -10.29
N LEU A 259 -37.91 6.92 -11.03
CA LEU A 259 -37.80 7.63 -12.31
C LEU A 259 -38.05 6.63 -13.43
N SER A 260 -39.01 6.93 -14.30
CA SER A 260 -39.27 6.10 -15.48
C SER A 260 -38.01 5.96 -16.32
N ARG A 261 -37.83 4.82 -17.02
CA ARG A 261 -36.63 4.54 -17.83
C ARG A 261 -36.27 5.70 -18.78
N LYS A 262 -37.28 6.36 -19.36
CA LYS A 262 -37.12 7.58 -20.18
C LYS A 262 -36.56 8.75 -19.38
N ARG A 263 -37.14 9.06 -18.21
CA ARG A 263 -36.62 10.15 -17.35
C ARG A 263 -35.21 9.84 -16.85
N LEU A 264 -34.91 8.60 -16.53
CA LEU A 264 -33.58 8.18 -16.07
C LEU A 264 -32.52 8.36 -17.18
N ILE A 265 -32.86 8.02 -18.42
CA ILE A 265 -32.03 8.30 -19.60
C ILE A 265 -31.86 9.81 -19.78
N ILE A 266 -32.94 10.60 -19.72
CA ILE A 266 -32.88 12.06 -19.86
C ILE A 266 -31.99 12.66 -18.76
N PHE A 267 -32.23 12.36 -17.48
CA PHE A 267 -31.39 12.83 -16.37
C PHE A 267 -29.94 12.39 -16.50
N SER A 268 -29.68 11.17 -16.99
CA SER A 268 -28.30 10.70 -17.21
C SER A 268 -27.63 11.47 -18.34
N VAL A 269 -28.30 11.65 -19.49
CA VAL A 269 -27.77 12.39 -20.64
C VAL A 269 -27.60 13.88 -20.32
N THR A 270 -28.60 14.49 -19.67
CA THR A 270 -28.53 15.89 -19.21
C THR A 270 -27.45 16.06 -18.14
N GLY A 271 -27.34 15.13 -17.19
CA GLY A 271 -26.31 15.15 -16.16
C GLY A 271 -24.90 14.99 -16.74
N ILE A 272 -24.71 14.04 -17.68
CA ILE A 272 -23.45 13.87 -18.41
C ILE A 272 -23.16 15.12 -19.26
N GLY A 273 -24.16 15.66 -19.95
CA GLY A 273 -24.03 16.88 -20.75
C GLY A 273 -23.63 18.09 -19.91
N LEU A 274 -24.24 18.27 -18.73
CA LEU A 274 -23.87 19.30 -17.76
C LEU A 274 -22.48 19.07 -17.17
N LEU A 275 -22.09 17.82 -16.90
CA LEU A 275 -20.73 17.50 -16.44
C LEU A 275 -19.68 17.80 -17.52
N ILE A 276 -19.96 17.46 -18.79
CA ILE A 276 -19.10 17.80 -19.93
C ILE A 276 -19.02 19.32 -20.08
N LEU A 277 -20.15 20.02 -20.03
CA LEU A 277 -20.18 21.47 -20.12
C LEU A 277 -19.43 22.13 -18.96
N ALA A 278 -19.66 21.68 -17.72
CA ALA A 278 -18.93 22.14 -16.54
C ALA A 278 -17.44 21.84 -16.64
N PHE A 279 -17.05 20.69 -17.20
CA PHE A 279 -15.66 20.35 -17.46
C PHE A 279 -15.04 21.26 -18.53
N ILE A 280 -15.75 21.53 -19.63
CA ILE A 280 -15.32 22.47 -20.68
C ILE A 280 -15.16 23.88 -20.10
N VAL A 281 -16.14 24.36 -19.33
CA VAL A 281 -16.09 25.66 -18.65
C VAL A 281 -14.96 25.72 -17.63
N ALA A 282 -14.75 24.66 -16.85
CA ALA A 282 -13.64 24.60 -15.90
C ALA A 282 -12.28 24.61 -16.62
N VAL A 283 -12.18 23.94 -17.77
CA VAL A 283 -10.99 23.90 -18.62
C VAL A 283 -10.72 25.25 -19.27
N THR A 284 -11.74 25.95 -19.77
CA THR A 284 -11.58 27.27 -20.41
C THR A 284 -11.26 28.36 -19.39
N LEU A 285 -11.89 28.32 -18.22
CA LEU A 285 -11.63 29.29 -17.14
C LEU A 285 -10.32 29.02 -16.38
N LYS A 286 -9.80 27.79 -16.43
CA LYS A 286 -8.54 27.40 -15.78
C LYS A 286 -7.69 26.55 -16.71
N PRO A 287 -6.85 27.16 -17.56
CA PRO A 287 -5.91 26.44 -18.43
C PRO A 287 -5.00 25.46 -17.68
N SER A 288 -4.75 25.70 -16.39
CA SER A 288 -4.02 24.79 -15.50
C SER A 288 -4.68 23.43 -15.30
N LEU A 289 -6.01 23.33 -15.39
CA LEU A 289 -6.73 22.05 -15.36
C LEU A 289 -6.48 21.24 -16.63
N LEU A 290 -6.50 21.88 -17.79
CA LEU A 290 -6.16 21.22 -19.05
C LEU A 290 -4.72 20.74 -19.06
N PHE A 291 -3.79 21.56 -18.54
CA PHE A 291 -2.39 21.14 -18.35
C PHE A 291 -2.27 19.95 -17.39
N SER A 292 -3.06 19.92 -16.32
CA SER A 292 -3.08 18.79 -15.38
C SER A 292 -3.59 17.50 -16.03
N VAL A 293 -4.66 17.59 -16.83
CA VAL A 293 -5.21 16.46 -17.59
C VAL A 293 -4.22 15.97 -18.63
N TYR A 294 -3.61 16.88 -19.40
CA TYR A 294 -2.54 16.57 -20.35
C TYR A 294 -1.41 15.79 -19.69
N ARG A 295 -0.93 16.26 -18.54
CA ARG A 295 0.14 15.59 -17.80
C ARG A 295 -0.27 14.20 -17.34
N ILE A 296 -1.47 14.04 -16.81
CA ILE A 296 -1.99 12.70 -16.44
C ILE A 296 -1.99 11.79 -17.66
N VAL A 297 -2.56 12.22 -18.79
CA VAL A 297 -2.62 11.42 -20.03
C VAL A 297 -1.23 10.98 -20.46
N ILE A 298 -0.27 11.91 -20.54
CA ILE A 298 1.11 11.63 -20.96
C ILE A 298 1.78 10.54 -20.10
N ASN A 299 1.53 10.51 -18.79
CA ASN A 299 2.13 9.49 -17.91
C ASN A 299 1.62 8.07 -18.20
N PHE A 300 0.47 7.92 -18.87
CA PHE A 300 -0.11 6.63 -19.22
C PHE A 300 0.04 6.26 -20.69
N THR A 301 0.23 7.25 -21.57
CA THR A 301 0.32 7.03 -23.00
C THR A 301 1.75 7.00 -23.51
N VAL A 302 2.69 7.64 -22.81
CA VAL A 302 4.08 7.78 -23.27
C VAL A 302 5.05 7.37 -22.15
N ASN A 303 5.95 6.43 -22.46
CA ASN A 303 7.07 6.11 -21.59
C ASN A 303 8.18 7.16 -21.76
N LEU A 304 8.10 8.24 -20.99
CA LEU A 304 9.08 9.35 -21.04
C LEU A 304 10.41 9.02 -20.36
N ALA A 305 10.52 7.88 -19.67
CA ALA A 305 11.75 7.42 -19.03
C ALA A 305 11.98 5.93 -19.37
N PRO A 306 12.36 5.62 -20.63
CA PRO A 306 12.66 4.24 -21.02
C PRO A 306 13.95 3.78 -20.33
N GLY A 307 13.88 2.74 -19.51
CA GLY A 307 15.04 2.19 -18.80
C GLY A 307 14.69 1.12 -17.78
N LEU A 308 15.69 0.36 -17.34
CA LEU A 308 15.57 -0.68 -16.31
C LEU A 308 15.58 -0.11 -14.88
N SER A 309 16.18 1.07 -14.67
CA SER A 309 16.34 1.75 -13.38
C SER A 309 15.30 2.84 -13.13
N THR A 310 14.21 2.87 -13.89
CA THR A 310 13.21 3.93 -13.77
C THR A 310 12.16 3.58 -12.72
N ASN A 311 11.82 4.56 -11.88
CA ASN A 311 10.75 4.44 -10.91
C ASN A 311 9.41 4.33 -11.63
N ASN A 312 9.02 3.10 -11.96
CA ASN A 312 7.82 2.78 -12.68
C ASN A 312 6.68 2.45 -11.70
N MET A 313 5.58 3.19 -11.78
CA MET A 313 4.41 2.99 -10.92
C MET A 313 3.85 1.56 -10.98
N PHE A 314 3.93 0.91 -12.15
CA PHE A 314 3.33 -0.40 -12.37
C PHE A 314 4.16 -1.50 -11.71
N ILE A 315 5.49 -1.47 -11.85
CA ILE A 315 6.33 -2.37 -11.04
C ILE A 315 6.12 -2.06 -9.54
N GLY A 316 6.05 -0.76 -9.22
CA GLY A 316 5.79 -0.22 -7.89
C GLY A 316 4.51 -0.69 -7.22
N LEU A 317 3.57 -1.27 -7.96
CA LEU A 317 2.25 -1.62 -7.46
C LEU A 317 2.26 -2.93 -6.67
N LEU A 318 3.02 -3.93 -7.13
CA LEU A 318 3.04 -5.27 -6.52
C LEU A 318 4.44 -5.89 -6.42
N ALA A 319 5.38 -5.54 -7.29
CA ALA A 319 6.62 -6.31 -7.43
C ALA A 319 7.86 -5.64 -6.83
N SER A 320 7.91 -4.31 -6.75
CA SER A 320 9.10 -3.61 -6.27
C SER A 320 8.72 -2.41 -5.43
N LEU A 321 9.16 -2.36 -4.18
CA LEU A 321 8.88 -1.23 -3.31
C LEU A 321 9.57 0.05 -3.80
N TYR A 322 10.77 -0.09 -4.35
CA TYR A 322 11.58 0.99 -4.89
C TYR A 322 12.25 0.60 -6.22
N PRO A 323 11.52 0.64 -7.36
CA PRO A 323 12.00 0.11 -8.64
C PRO A 323 13.36 0.64 -9.08
N GLY A 324 13.67 1.91 -8.81
CA GLY A 324 14.97 2.50 -9.15
C GLY A 324 16.19 1.92 -8.42
N TYR A 325 16.00 1.16 -7.34
CA TYR A 325 17.08 0.59 -6.53
C TYR A 325 16.98 -0.94 -6.36
N ASN A 326 15.80 -1.54 -6.57
CA ASN A 326 15.62 -2.98 -6.40
C ASN A 326 15.86 -3.79 -7.69
N TYR A 327 15.87 -3.15 -8.87
CA TYR A 327 16.14 -3.79 -10.17
C TYR A 327 15.26 -5.02 -10.48
N MET A 328 14.03 -5.02 -9.97
CA MET A 328 13.09 -6.14 -10.17
C MET A 328 12.71 -6.31 -11.64
N PRO A 329 12.76 -7.54 -12.20
CA PRO A 329 12.30 -7.81 -13.56
C PRO A 329 10.80 -7.52 -13.75
N TYR A 330 10.44 -6.92 -14.88
CA TYR A 330 9.06 -6.56 -15.21
C TYR A 330 8.07 -7.74 -15.20
N TRP A 331 8.51 -8.95 -15.56
CA TRP A 331 7.65 -10.14 -15.58
C TRP A 331 7.10 -10.48 -14.20
N VAL A 332 7.80 -10.13 -13.12
CA VAL A 332 7.34 -10.38 -11.75
C VAL A 332 6.08 -9.58 -11.46
N ALA A 333 6.00 -8.33 -11.92
CA ALA A 333 4.78 -7.52 -11.80
C ALA A 333 3.62 -8.13 -12.60
N GLY A 334 3.88 -8.58 -13.83
CA GLY A 334 2.90 -9.26 -14.67
C GLY A 334 2.34 -10.54 -14.01
N ALA A 335 3.21 -11.36 -13.43
CA ALA A 335 2.81 -12.57 -12.71
C ALA A 335 1.92 -12.24 -11.51
N TRP A 336 2.26 -11.20 -10.74
CA TRP A 336 1.43 -10.74 -9.62
C TRP A 336 0.09 -10.14 -10.06
N TYR A 337 0.03 -9.40 -11.18
CA TYR A 337 -1.24 -8.91 -11.71
C TYR A 337 -2.20 -10.04 -12.07
N ILE A 338 -1.69 -11.07 -12.76
CA ILE A 338 -2.45 -12.26 -13.10
C ILE A 338 -2.91 -12.96 -11.82
N LEU A 339 -2.00 -13.19 -10.87
CA LEU A 339 -2.32 -13.89 -9.63
C LEU A 339 -3.36 -13.13 -8.78
N ILE A 340 -3.23 -11.81 -8.63
CA ILE A 340 -4.20 -11.01 -7.87
C ILE A 340 -5.57 -11.04 -8.55
N LEU A 341 -5.63 -10.95 -9.88
CA LEU A 341 -6.89 -11.13 -10.61
C LEU A 341 -7.48 -12.52 -10.38
N LEU A 342 -6.69 -13.58 -10.47
CA LEU A 342 -7.13 -14.95 -10.17
C LEU A 342 -7.63 -15.08 -8.72
N ALA A 343 -6.94 -14.46 -7.75
CA ALA A 343 -7.34 -14.43 -6.36
C ALA A 343 -8.66 -13.70 -6.14
N MET A 344 -8.96 -12.64 -6.91
CA MET A 344 -10.28 -12.00 -6.88
C MET A 344 -11.38 -12.86 -7.53
N LEU A 345 -11.06 -13.56 -8.62
CA LEU A 345 -12.04 -14.34 -9.38
C LEU A 345 -12.40 -15.68 -8.74
N VAL A 346 -11.50 -16.25 -7.93
CA VAL A 346 -11.72 -17.52 -7.23
C VAL A 346 -12.51 -17.38 -5.93
N GLU A 347 -12.68 -16.15 -5.45
CA GLU A 347 -13.48 -15.86 -4.26
C GLU A 347 -14.98 -15.87 -4.58
N ASP A 348 -15.76 -16.31 -3.60
CA ASP A 348 -17.21 -16.35 -3.71
C ASP A 348 -17.78 -14.97 -4.03
N LYS A 349 -18.77 -14.93 -4.94
CA LYS A 349 -19.51 -13.71 -5.24
C LYS A 349 -20.52 -13.46 -4.13
N PHE A 350 -20.38 -12.36 -3.40
CA PHE A 350 -21.24 -12.03 -2.27
C PHE A 350 -21.89 -10.64 -2.38
N VAL A 351 -21.44 -9.79 -3.30
CA VAL A 351 -21.94 -8.42 -3.44
C VAL A 351 -23.15 -8.38 -4.36
N ASN A 352 -24.34 -8.15 -3.80
CA ASN A 352 -25.57 -8.00 -4.61
C ASN A 352 -25.85 -6.53 -4.98
N SER A 353 -25.30 -5.58 -4.23
CA SER A 353 -25.55 -4.16 -4.42
C SER A 353 -24.67 -3.57 -5.52
N LYS A 354 -25.29 -3.12 -6.62
CA LYS A 354 -24.60 -2.34 -7.66
C LYS A 354 -24.01 -1.04 -7.10
N LEU A 355 -24.69 -0.40 -6.13
CA LEU A 355 -24.20 0.82 -5.49
C LEU A 355 -22.87 0.58 -4.78
N LEU A 356 -22.74 -0.54 -4.05
CA LEU A 356 -21.49 -0.87 -3.37
C LEU A 356 -20.36 -1.11 -4.36
N SER A 357 -20.59 -1.89 -5.43
CA SER A 357 -19.57 -2.16 -6.45
C SER A 357 -19.17 -0.89 -7.22
N VAL A 358 -20.14 -0.12 -7.73
CA VAL A 358 -19.84 1.12 -8.48
C VAL A 358 -19.23 2.19 -7.57
N GLY A 359 -19.70 2.30 -6.32
CA GLY A 359 -19.13 3.21 -5.33
C GLY A 359 -17.69 2.84 -4.97
N ALA A 360 -17.37 1.55 -4.82
CA ALA A 360 -16.00 1.08 -4.61
C ALA A 360 -15.09 1.44 -5.80
N LEU A 361 -15.57 1.27 -7.04
CA LEU A 361 -14.85 1.71 -8.23
C LEU A 361 -14.66 3.24 -8.25
N GLY A 362 -15.68 3.99 -7.86
CA GLY A 362 -15.60 5.46 -7.72
C GLY A 362 -14.54 5.90 -6.72
N ILE A 363 -14.46 5.25 -5.55
CA ILE A 363 -13.42 5.52 -4.55
C ILE A 363 -12.03 5.19 -5.10
N PHE A 364 -11.89 4.10 -5.86
CA PHE A 364 -10.62 3.71 -6.48
C PHE A 364 -10.14 4.78 -7.48
N ILE A 365 -11.03 5.25 -8.36
CA ILE A 365 -10.74 6.32 -9.32
C ILE A 365 -10.45 7.64 -8.60
N ALA A 366 -11.19 7.96 -7.54
CA ALA A 366 -10.98 9.17 -6.76
C ALA A 366 -9.61 9.18 -6.05
N ASN A 367 -9.18 8.05 -5.48
CA ASN A 367 -7.82 7.92 -4.95
C ASN A 367 -6.78 8.12 -6.06
N PHE A 368 -7.04 7.54 -7.23
CA PHE A 368 -6.11 7.66 -8.35
C PHE A 368 -5.92 9.11 -8.79
N ILE A 369 -7.02 9.83 -9.03
CA ILE A 369 -6.99 11.25 -9.38
C ILE A 369 -6.34 12.05 -8.26
N GLY A 370 -6.67 11.77 -7.00
CA GLY A 370 -6.14 12.47 -5.83
C GLY A 370 -4.63 12.35 -5.67
N VAL A 371 -4.08 11.14 -5.82
CA VAL A 371 -2.62 10.91 -5.78
C VAL A 371 -1.93 11.66 -6.91
N TYR A 372 -2.42 11.51 -8.15
CA TYR A 372 -1.83 12.22 -9.29
C TYR A 372 -1.88 13.73 -9.12
N HIS A 373 -3.01 14.25 -8.65
CA HIS A 373 -3.19 15.67 -8.36
C HIS A 373 -2.18 16.16 -7.32
N GLY A 374 -1.99 15.41 -6.23
CA GLY A 374 -1.04 15.76 -5.16
C GLY A 374 0.42 15.84 -5.60
N PHE A 375 0.79 15.17 -6.71
CA PHE A 375 2.14 15.21 -7.26
C PHE A 375 2.28 16.14 -8.48
N LEU A 376 1.23 16.83 -8.94
CA LEU A 376 1.32 17.71 -10.11
C LEU A 376 2.42 18.77 -9.96
N THR A 377 2.58 19.34 -8.77
CA THR A 377 3.59 20.37 -8.51
C THR A 377 4.91 19.82 -8.01
N PHE A 378 5.05 18.49 -7.89
CA PHE A 378 6.25 17.87 -7.35
C PHE A 378 7.39 17.88 -8.37
N LEU A 379 8.44 18.64 -8.06
CA LEU A 379 9.70 18.72 -8.80
C LEU A 379 10.75 17.96 -7.99
N SER A 380 10.81 16.64 -8.18
CA SER A 380 11.72 15.71 -7.49
C SER A 380 13.02 16.34 -7.00
N GLY A 381 13.10 16.71 -5.71
CA GLY A 381 14.34 17.12 -5.05
C GLY A 381 15.01 18.41 -5.55
N GLY A 382 14.30 19.31 -6.25
CA GLY A 382 14.85 20.64 -6.55
C GLY A 382 15.81 20.71 -7.74
N TYR A 383 15.72 19.80 -8.71
CA TYR A 383 16.39 19.99 -10.00
C TYR A 383 15.90 21.30 -10.64
N SER A 384 16.77 22.31 -10.61
CA SER A 384 16.68 23.52 -11.41
C SER A 384 17.84 23.48 -12.42
N PRO A 385 17.56 23.36 -13.73
CA PRO A 385 16.24 23.32 -14.35
C PRO A 385 15.51 21.99 -14.14
N ALA A 386 14.18 22.03 -14.26
CA ALA A 386 13.35 20.83 -14.19
C ALA A 386 13.77 19.83 -15.28
N PRO A 387 13.80 18.50 -14.99
CA PRO A 387 14.15 17.50 -15.98
C PRO A 387 13.28 17.63 -17.24
N ASN A 388 13.85 17.41 -18.43
CA ASN A 388 13.13 17.53 -19.70
C ASN A 388 11.83 16.70 -19.72
N THR A 389 11.81 15.55 -19.07
CA THR A 389 10.63 14.71 -18.89
C THR A 389 9.50 15.42 -18.16
N VAL A 390 9.79 16.25 -17.15
CA VAL A 390 8.80 17.07 -16.42
C VAL A 390 8.29 18.20 -17.33
N VAL A 391 9.20 18.83 -18.08
CA VAL A 391 8.87 19.92 -19.02
C VAL A 391 7.88 19.44 -20.08
N VAL A 392 8.07 18.24 -20.62
CA VAL A 392 7.16 17.62 -21.60
C VAL A 392 5.95 16.92 -20.96
N GLY A 393 5.74 17.08 -19.65
CA GLY A 393 4.48 16.76 -18.99
C GLY A 393 4.47 15.50 -18.11
N SER A 394 5.58 14.79 -17.90
CA SER A 394 5.61 13.72 -16.89
C SER A 394 5.30 14.27 -15.49
N ILE A 395 4.76 13.43 -14.62
CA ILE A 395 4.55 13.77 -13.22
C ILE A 395 5.49 12.83 -12.45
N TYR A 396 6.23 13.35 -11.48
CA TYR A 396 7.23 12.58 -10.72
C TYR A 396 6.75 12.30 -9.30
N GLY A 397 7.29 11.26 -8.68
CA GLY A 397 7.09 10.94 -7.26
C GLY A 397 5.90 10.01 -6.95
N GLN A 398 5.05 9.73 -7.94
CA GLN A 398 3.97 8.74 -7.83
C GLN A 398 4.61 7.36 -7.74
N GLN A 399 4.22 6.61 -6.73
CA GLN A 399 4.73 5.27 -6.49
C GLN A 399 3.56 4.32 -6.44
N GLY A 400 3.71 3.14 -7.05
CA GLY A 400 2.63 2.16 -7.13
C GLY A 400 2.10 1.74 -5.76
N ARG A 401 2.94 1.75 -4.71
CA ARG A 401 2.54 1.46 -3.33
C ARG A 401 1.42 2.35 -2.79
N TYR A 402 1.20 3.54 -3.36
CA TYR A 402 0.08 4.40 -2.98
C TYR A 402 -1.29 3.86 -3.41
N PHE A 403 -1.30 2.89 -4.34
CA PHE A 403 -2.50 2.28 -4.89
C PHE A 403 -2.66 0.82 -4.44
N THR A 404 -1.60 0.15 -3.97
CA THR A 404 -1.66 -1.24 -3.44
C THR A 404 -2.73 -1.43 -2.35
N PRO A 405 -2.88 -0.53 -1.36
CA PRO A 405 -3.93 -0.64 -0.35
C PRO A 405 -5.36 -0.55 -0.92
N PHE A 406 -5.53 -0.06 -2.14
CA PHE A 406 -6.82 0.16 -2.79
C PHE A 406 -7.26 -1.00 -3.69
N ILE A 407 -6.37 -1.96 -3.97
CA ILE A 407 -6.66 -3.15 -4.77
C ILE A 407 -7.90 -3.92 -4.29
N PRO A 408 -8.18 -4.05 -2.97
CA PRO A 408 -9.40 -4.71 -2.51
C PRO A 408 -10.71 -4.02 -2.93
N LEU A 409 -10.71 -2.74 -3.35
CA LEU A 409 -11.90 -2.10 -3.95
C LEU A 409 -12.29 -2.80 -5.26
N LEU A 410 -11.32 -3.18 -6.08
CA LEU A 410 -11.57 -3.91 -7.33
C LEU A 410 -12.17 -5.29 -7.04
N ALA A 411 -11.84 -5.89 -5.90
CA ALA A 411 -12.45 -7.13 -5.47
C ALA A 411 -13.93 -6.96 -5.10
N LEU A 412 -14.34 -5.83 -4.49
CA LEU A 412 -15.77 -5.53 -4.25
C LEU A 412 -16.55 -5.35 -5.57
N VAL A 413 -15.88 -4.93 -6.65
CA VAL A 413 -16.46 -4.90 -8.00
C VAL A 413 -16.61 -6.33 -8.53
N LEU A 414 -15.53 -7.11 -8.53
CA LEU A 414 -15.52 -8.47 -9.09
C LEU A 414 -16.31 -9.49 -8.26
N ALA A 415 -16.55 -9.22 -6.98
CA ALA A 415 -17.42 -10.02 -6.11
C ALA A 415 -18.91 -9.77 -6.37
N ASN A 416 -19.27 -8.91 -7.33
CA ASN A 416 -20.65 -8.67 -7.68
C ASN A 416 -21.30 -9.92 -8.28
N THR A 417 -22.47 -10.30 -7.77
CA THR A 417 -23.19 -11.51 -8.21
C THR A 417 -23.71 -11.42 -9.64
N SER A 418 -23.79 -10.23 -10.24
CA SER A 418 -24.08 -10.10 -11.67
C SER A 418 -22.91 -10.51 -12.58
N ILE A 419 -21.70 -10.60 -12.04
CA ILE A 419 -20.49 -11.00 -12.78
C ILE A 419 -20.34 -12.52 -12.65
N LYS A 420 -20.50 -13.23 -13.77
CA LYS A 420 -20.42 -14.70 -13.83
C LYS A 420 -18.99 -15.25 -13.95
N LEU A 421 -17.98 -14.39 -14.09
CA LEU A 421 -16.58 -14.81 -14.24
C LEU A 421 -16.06 -15.38 -12.92
N SER A 422 -15.59 -16.64 -12.97
CA SER A 422 -15.01 -17.33 -11.81
C SER A 422 -13.86 -18.24 -12.24
N VAL A 423 -12.93 -18.47 -11.31
CA VAL A 423 -11.84 -19.44 -11.47
C VAL A 423 -12.19 -20.70 -10.68
N ILE A 424 -11.87 -21.87 -11.23
CA ILE A 424 -12.39 -23.15 -10.73
C ILE A 424 -11.63 -23.66 -9.49
N SER A 425 -10.32 -23.38 -9.36
CA SER A 425 -9.47 -24.02 -8.33
C SER A 425 -8.83 -23.03 -7.34
N LYS A 426 -9.45 -22.88 -6.16
CA LYS A 426 -8.89 -22.11 -5.03
C LYS A 426 -7.55 -22.67 -4.53
N ARG A 427 -7.37 -23.98 -4.59
CA ARG A 427 -6.10 -24.64 -4.22
C ARG A 427 -4.96 -24.26 -5.14
N SER A 428 -5.19 -24.29 -6.45
CA SER A 428 -4.17 -23.92 -7.44
C SER A 428 -3.75 -22.46 -7.25
N VAL A 429 -4.70 -21.55 -7.03
CA VAL A 429 -4.39 -20.14 -6.76
C VAL A 429 -3.61 -19.97 -5.47
N LEU A 430 -3.89 -20.74 -4.41
CA LEU A 430 -3.06 -20.73 -3.19
C LEU A 430 -1.64 -21.20 -3.47
N TYR A 431 -1.44 -22.34 -4.13
CA TYR A 431 -0.10 -22.86 -4.40
C TYR A 431 0.70 -21.89 -5.26
N LEU A 432 0.07 -21.28 -6.26
CA LEU A 432 0.67 -20.20 -7.05
C LEU A 432 1.00 -18.99 -6.17
N THR A 433 0.13 -18.64 -5.21
CA THR A 433 0.37 -17.52 -4.28
C THR A 433 1.59 -17.77 -3.41
N VAL A 434 1.69 -18.94 -2.77
CA VAL A 434 2.81 -19.29 -1.90
C VAL A 434 4.10 -19.41 -2.72
N GLY A 435 4.05 -20.12 -3.85
CA GLY A 435 5.21 -20.30 -4.73
C GLY A 435 5.73 -18.97 -5.28
N LEU A 436 4.83 -18.12 -5.80
CA LEU A 436 5.21 -16.81 -6.31
C LEU A 436 5.71 -15.88 -5.19
N ALA A 437 5.14 -15.95 -3.99
CA ALA A 437 5.63 -15.18 -2.84
C ALA A 437 7.10 -15.49 -2.53
N PHE A 438 7.47 -16.77 -2.44
CA PHE A 438 8.87 -17.15 -2.20
C PHE A 438 9.78 -16.73 -3.37
N VAL A 439 9.42 -17.09 -4.61
CA VAL A 439 10.24 -16.80 -5.80
C VAL A 439 10.45 -15.30 -5.96
N SER A 440 9.38 -14.51 -5.89
CA SER A 440 9.46 -13.07 -6.14
C SER A 440 10.17 -12.30 -5.02
N ASN A 441 10.04 -12.71 -3.76
CA ASN A 441 10.78 -12.08 -2.66
C ASN A 441 12.26 -12.50 -2.64
N PHE A 442 12.58 -13.73 -3.07
CA PHE A 442 13.97 -14.12 -3.32
C PHE A 442 14.60 -13.26 -4.42
N ILE A 443 13.89 -13.08 -5.55
CA ILE A 443 14.35 -12.21 -6.63
C ILE A 443 14.51 -10.76 -6.14
N LEU A 444 13.63 -10.26 -5.26
CA LEU A 444 13.74 -8.91 -4.71
C LEU A 444 15.07 -8.69 -3.97
N ILE A 445 15.43 -9.62 -3.08
CA ILE A 445 16.70 -9.56 -2.35
C ILE A 445 17.87 -9.69 -3.32
N PHE A 446 17.84 -10.73 -4.15
CA PHE A 446 18.92 -11.02 -5.09
C PHE A 446 19.17 -9.85 -6.04
N ALA A 447 18.12 -9.31 -6.67
CA ALA A 447 18.23 -8.20 -7.62
C ALA A 447 18.70 -6.90 -6.95
N THR A 448 18.27 -6.64 -5.71
CA THR A 448 18.75 -5.47 -4.95
C THR A 448 20.23 -5.61 -4.60
N LEU A 449 20.67 -6.78 -4.12
CA LEU A 449 22.07 -7.05 -3.77
C LEU A 449 22.98 -7.12 -5.01
N PHE A 450 22.50 -7.73 -6.10
CA PHE A 450 23.20 -7.75 -7.36
C PHE A 450 23.35 -6.33 -7.92
N GLY A 451 22.29 -5.53 -7.88
CA GLY A 451 22.31 -4.14 -8.30
C GLY A 451 23.32 -3.32 -7.52
N ILE A 452 23.29 -3.35 -6.19
CA ILE A 452 24.23 -2.56 -5.37
C ILE A 452 25.69 -3.01 -5.52
N HIS A 453 25.96 -4.28 -5.84
CA HIS A 453 27.32 -4.75 -6.10
C HIS A 453 27.81 -4.43 -7.52
N PHE A 454 26.98 -4.63 -8.55
CA PHE A 454 27.45 -4.74 -9.94
C PHE A 454 26.90 -3.69 -10.91
N LEU A 455 25.80 -2.99 -10.58
CA LEU A 455 25.17 -1.97 -11.44
C LEU A 455 25.39 -0.59 -10.85
#